data_AF-A0A640V0K6-F1
#
_entry.id   AF-A0A640V0K6-F1
#
_cell.length_a   1.000
_cell.length_b   1.000
_cell.length_c   1.000
_cell.angle_alpha   90.00
_cell.angle_beta   90.00
_cell.angle_gamma   90.00
#
_symmetry.space_group_name_H-M   'P 1'
#
loop_
_entity.id
_entity.type
_entity.pdbx_description
1 polymer ?
#
loop_
_entity_poly.entity_id
_entity_poly.type
_entity_poly.pdbx_seq_one_letter_code
_entity_poly.pdbx_strand_id
1 'polypeptide(L)'
;MITHASGPLRPPSPPMRPMYTHTPRRPGLVAVRLPGEDRWVRQDPRGNKPGVDAQFRLDREQLAFAVRQESNEVDHPVLFAEPHPVVLQCLREAVDRPHLWQMLPTDL
;
A
#
# COMPACT_ATOMS: atom_id res chain seq x y z
N MET A 1 19.62 -31.56 34.18
CA MET A 1 20.48 -30.54 33.54
C MET A 1 20.80 -31.09 32.16
N ILE A 2 20.46 -30.50 31.01
CA ILE A 2 20.20 -29.11 30.63
C ILE A 2 19.06 -29.09 29.60
N THR A 3 18.12 -28.16 29.78
CA THR A 3 17.00 -27.82 28.91
C THR A 3 17.51 -26.90 27.78
N HIS A 4 17.08 -27.09 26.53
CA HIS A 4 17.15 -26.05 25.50
C HIS A 4 15.74 -25.73 25.02
N ALA A 5 15.25 -24.60 25.51
CA ALA A 5 14.04 -23.95 25.05
C ALA A 5 14.29 -23.37 23.65
N SER A 6 13.56 -23.84 22.64
CA SER A 6 13.40 -23.10 21.39
C SER A 6 12.23 -22.12 21.57
N GLY A 7 12.53 -20.82 21.50
CA GLY A 7 11.55 -19.76 21.59
C GLY A 7 10.51 -19.80 20.46
N PRO A 8 9.41 -19.03 20.57
CA PRO A 8 8.32 -19.08 19.61
C PRO A 8 8.79 -18.59 18.23
N LEU A 9 8.50 -19.39 17.20
CA LEU A 9 8.61 -18.97 15.81
C LEU A 9 7.82 -17.67 15.62
N ARG A 10 8.50 -16.61 15.19
CA ARG A 10 7.84 -15.37 14.77
C ARG A 10 6.92 -15.71 13.59
N PRO A 11 5.62 -15.41 13.64
CA PRO A 11 4.73 -15.67 12.52
C PRO A 11 5.21 -14.89 11.30
N PRO A 12 5.06 -15.44 10.07
CA PRO A 12 5.37 -14.71 8.86
C PRO A 12 4.53 -13.43 8.80
N SER A 13 5.16 -12.33 8.39
CA SER A 13 4.45 -11.07 8.17
C SER A 13 3.32 -11.30 7.15
N PRO A 14 2.14 -10.70 7.34
CA PRO A 14 1.07 -10.76 6.35
C PRO A 14 1.55 -10.22 4.99
N PRO A 15 1.14 -10.82 3.86
CA PRO A 15 1.43 -10.26 2.54
C PRO A 15 0.84 -8.84 2.40
N MET A 16 1.70 -7.87 2.10
CA MET A 16 1.37 -6.46 1.82
C MET A 16 1.49 -6.23 0.30
N ARG A 17 0.49 -5.60 -0.32
CA ARG A 17 0.43 -5.32 -1.77
C ARG A 17 0.15 -3.84 -2.05
N PRO A 18 0.87 -3.20 -2.98
CA PRO A 18 0.55 -1.84 -3.39
C PRO A 18 -0.71 -1.79 -4.28
N MET A 19 -1.47 -0.70 -4.17
CA MET A 19 -2.60 -0.37 -5.05
C MET A 19 -2.44 1.06 -5.58
N TYR A 20 -2.51 1.22 -6.90
CA TYR A 20 -2.31 2.52 -7.55
C TYR A 20 -3.65 3.21 -7.83
N THR A 21 -3.72 4.51 -7.63
CA THR A 21 -4.83 5.39 -8.02
C THR A 21 -4.34 6.34 -9.12
N HIS A 22 -5.07 6.47 -10.24
CA HIS A 22 -4.69 7.37 -11.33
C HIS A 22 -5.26 8.78 -11.08
N THR A 23 -4.55 9.61 -10.32
CA THR A 23 -4.66 11.08 -10.33
C THR A 23 -3.35 11.72 -9.86
N PRO A 24 -2.99 12.94 -10.33
CA PRO A 24 -1.67 13.54 -10.11
C PRO A 24 -1.37 14.00 -8.68
N ARG A 25 -2.19 13.66 -7.67
CA ARG A 25 -2.07 14.29 -6.33
C ARG A 25 -2.38 13.44 -5.12
N ARG A 26 -2.56 12.13 -5.23
CA ARG A 26 -2.69 11.26 -4.05
C ARG A 26 -1.64 10.15 -4.05
N PRO A 27 -0.97 9.89 -2.90
CA PRO A 27 -0.17 8.69 -2.75
C PRO A 27 -1.08 7.45 -2.88
N GLY A 28 -0.56 6.38 -3.47
CA GLY A 28 -1.28 5.12 -3.64
C GLY A 28 -1.76 4.54 -2.31
N LEU A 29 -2.81 3.72 -2.36
CA LEU A 29 -3.26 2.95 -1.20
C LEU A 29 -2.41 1.69 -1.06
N VAL A 30 -2.38 1.13 0.15
CA VAL A 30 -1.77 -0.18 0.40
C VAL A 30 -2.87 -1.15 0.74
N ALA A 31 -2.82 -2.38 0.22
CA ALA A 31 -3.72 -3.45 0.61
C ALA A 31 -2.96 -4.51 1.41
N VAL A 32 -3.56 -4.99 2.49
CA VAL A 32 -2.99 -6.05 3.35
C VAL A 32 -3.97 -7.20 3.42
N ARG A 33 -3.47 -8.43 3.29
CA ARG A 33 -4.26 -9.64 3.56
C ARG A 33 -3.62 -10.40 4.70
N LEU A 34 -4.38 -10.63 5.76
CA LEU A 34 -3.89 -11.39 6.91
C LEU A 34 -3.90 -12.90 6.60
N PRO A 35 -3.02 -13.71 7.24
CA PRO A 35 -3.07 -15.16 7.12
C PRO A 35 -4.45 -15.69 7.52
N GLY A 36 -5.04 -16.55 6.68
CA GLY A 36 -6.37 -17.12 6.92
C GLY A 36 -7.55 -16.24 6.52
N GLU A 37 -7.32 -15.01 6.05
CA GLU A 37 -8.36 -14.16 5.47
C GLU A 37 -8.34 -14.23 3.94
N ASP A 38 -9.50 -14.35 3.33
CA ASP A 38 -9.63 -14.34 1.86
C ASP A 38 -9.69 -12.92 1.28
N ARG A 39 -9.92 -11.91 2.14
CA ARG A 39 -10.09 -10.51 1.75
C ARG A 39 -8.83 -9.67 1.91
N TRP A 40 -8.70 -8.69 1.04
CA TRP A 40 -7.72 -7.61 1.17
C TRP A 40 -8.36 -6.41 1.88
N VAL A 41 -7.63 -5.86 2.85
CA VAL A 41 -8.02 -4.64 3.56
C VAL A 41 -7.12 -3.51 3.11
N ARG A 42 -7.72 -2.47 2.51
CA ARG A 42 -6.97 -1.28 2.10
C ARG A 42 -6.66 -0.39 3.28
N GLN A 43 -5.54 0.29 3.18
CA GLN A 43 -4.99 1.21 4.15
C GLN A 43 -4.49 2.45 3.43
N ASP A 44 -4.69 3.58 4.08
CA ASP A 44 -4.23 4.87 3.61
C ASP A 44 -2.90 5.21 4.29
N PRO A 45 -1.76 5.12 3.58
CA PRO A 45 -0.44 5.38 4.18
C PRO A 45 -0.26 6.83 4.63
N ARG A 46 -1.17 7.75 4.27
CA ARG A 46 -1.18 9.13 4.78
C ARG A 46 -1.45 9.19 6.29
N GLY A 47 -2.16 8.19 6.83
CA GLY A 47 -2.44 8.07 8.26
C GLY A 47 -3.37 9.16 8.82
N ASN A 48 -3.50 9.15 10.14
CA ASN A 48 -4.33 10.09 10.88
C ASN A 48 -3.63 11.43 11.12
N LYS A 49 -4.43 12.49 11.09
CA LYS A 49 -4.09 13.86 11.51
C LYS A 49 -5.30 14.43 12.28
N PRO A 50 -5.18 15.57 12.98
CA PRO A 50 -6.34 16.16 13.65
C PRO A 50 -7.55 16.28 12.70
N GLY A 51 -8.70 15.74 13.11
CA GLY A 51 -9.92 15.67 12.30
C GLY A 51 -10.01 14.52 11.30
N VAL A 52 -9.08 13.56 11.31
CA VAL A 52 -9.10 12.35 10.47
C VAL A 52 -9.06 11.10 11.36
N ASP A 53 -10.01 10.19 11.11
CA ASP A 53 -10.14 8.89 11.80
C ASP A 53 -10.12 7.74 10.78
N ALA A 54 -8.95 7.49 10.21
CA ALA A 54 -8.61 6.27 9.49
C ALA A 54 -8.29 5.15 10.48
N GLN A 55 -8.77 3.94 10.21
CA GLN A 55 -8.53 2.79 11.07
C GLN A 55 -8.23 1.53 10.26
N PHE A 56 -7.32 0.70 10.79
CA PHE A 56 -7.19 -0.68 10.34
C PHE A 56 -8.35 -1.49 10.89
N ARG A 57 -9.26 -1.88 10.00
CA ARG A 57 -10.48 -2.60 10.34
C ARG A 57 -10.66 -3.75 9.36
N LEU A 58 -10.96 -4.93 9.90
CA LEU A 58 -11.26 -6.08 9.09
C LEU A 58 -12.71 -6.01 8.60
N ASP A 59 -13.65 -5.63 9.47
CA ASP A 59 -15.10 -5.62 9.19
C ASP A 59 -15.53 -4.63 8.10
N ARG A 60 -14.86 -3.49 7.97
CA ARG A 60 -15.19 -2.44 7.01
C ARG A 60 -13.97 -1.61 6.64
N GLU A 61 -14.05 -0.93 5.52
CA GLU A 61 -13.05 0.06 5.15
C GLU A 61 -13.22 1.38 5.93
N GLN A 62 -12.09 1.97 6.36
CA GLN A 62 -12.05 3.28 6.99
C GLN A 62 -10.75 4.02 6.63
N LEU A 63 -10.75 4.67 5.47
CA LEU A 63 -9.59 5.42 4.93
C LEU A 63 -9.54 6.86 5.45
N ALA A 64 -8.35 7.45 5.47
CA ALA A 64 -8.15 8.84 5.85
C ALA A 64 -8.88 9.80 4.89
N PHE A 65 -8.90 9.47 3.60
CA PHE A 65 -9.70 10.20 2.62
C PHE A 65 -10.26 9.24 1.57
N ALA A 66 -11.59 9.20 1.47
CA ALA A 66 -12.29 8.44 0.44
C ALA A 66 -11.90 8.90 -0.98
N VAL A 67 -12.03 7.97 -1.93
CA VAL A 67 -11.95 8.25 -3.37
C VAL A 67 -13.15 9.12 -3.76
N ARG A 68 -12.87 10.26 -4.40
CA ARG A 68 -13.89 11.23 -4.83
C ARG A 68 -14.06 11.20 -6.33
N GLN A 69 -15.11 10.55 -6.80
CA GLN A 69 -15.43 10.48 -8.23
C GLN A 69 -15.62 11.88 -8.83
N GLU A 70 -16.19 12.81 -8.07
CA GLU A 70 -16.37 14.22 -8.44
C GLU A 70 -15.05 14.98 -8.66
N SER A 71 -13.92 14.42 -8.22
CA SER A 71 -12.57 14.97 -8.44
C SER A 71 -11.81 14.21 -9.53
N ASN A 72 -12.49 13.43 -10.38
CA ASN A 72 -11.92 12.50 -11.35
C ASN A 72 -10.98 11.46 -10.71
N GLU A 73 -11.19 11.13 -9.42
CA GLU A 73 -10.43 10.06 -8.79
C GLU A 73 -11.03 8.71 -9.20
N VAL A 74 -10.21 7.87 -9.83
CA VAL A 74 -10.58 6.51 -10.20
C VAL A 74 -10.04 5.55 -9.17
N ASP A 75 -10.93 4.72 -8.64
CA ASP A 75 -10.56 3.59 -7.81
C ASP A 75 -10.21 2.40 -8.71
N HIS A 76 -8.95 1.97 -8.74
CA HIS A 76 -8.56 0.79 -9.52
C HIS A 76 -8.66 -0.46 -8.65
N PRO A 77 -9.61 -1.38 -8.91
CA PRO A 77 -9.82 -2.55 -8.06
C PRO A 77 -8.68 -3.59 -8.15
N VAL A 78 -7.73 -3.40 -9.08
CA VAL A 78 -6.66 -4.36 -9.35
C VAL A 78 -5.56 -4.22 -8.30
N LEU A 79 -5.33 -5.30 -7.56
CA LEU A 79 -4.25 -5.42 -6.59
C LEU A 79 -3.03 -6.09 -7.24
N PHE A 80 -1.94 -5.35 -7.38
CA PHE A 80 -0.71 -5.90 -7.92
C PHE A 80 0.05 -6.69 -6.84
N ALA A 81 0.38 -7.94 -7.14
CA ALA A 81 1.13 -8.81 -6.23
C ALA A 81 2.56 -8.33 -6.01
N GLU A 82 3.11 -7.72 -7.05
CA GLU A 82 4.48 -7.28 -7.14
C GLU A 82 4.47 -5.88 -7.73
N PRO A 83 5.39 -5.00 -7.31
CA PRO A 83 5.53 -3.69 -7.91
C PRO A 83 5.90 -3.81 -9.39
N HIS A 84 5.41 -2.91 -10.22
CA HIS A 84 5.77 -2.90 -11.64
C HIS A 84 7.29 -2.75 -11.79
N PRO A 85 7.99 -3.65 -12.50
CA PRO A 85 9.46 -3.70 -12.50
C PRO A 85 10.10 -2.40 -12.99
N VAL A 86 9.50 -1.74 -13.99
CA VAL A 86 9.96 -0.44 -14.49
C VAL A 86 9.85 0.65 -13.40
N VAL A 87 8.73 0.70 -12.67
CA VAL A 87 8.55 1.67 -11.58
C VAL A 87 9.58 1.42 -10.47
N LEU A 88 9.81 0.15 -10.15
CA LEU A 88 10.80 -0.24 -9.14
C LEU A 88 12.22 0.12 -9.57
N GLN A 89 12.55 -0.01 -10.85
CA GLN A 89 13.83 0.42 -11.41
C GLN A 89 14.01 1.93 -11.30
N CYS A 90 13.03 2.73 -11.74
CA CYS A 90 13.07 4.20 -11.63
C CYS A 90 13.30 4.64 -10.18
N LEU A 91 12.59 4.03 -9.22
CA LEU A 91 12.75 4.34 -7.79
C LEU A 91 14.14 4.01 -7.24
N ARG A 92 14.81 2.98 -7.77
CA ARG A 92 16.16 2.56 -7.34
C ARG A 92 17.26 3.43 -7.94
N GLU A 93 17.07 3.88 -9.17
CA GLU A 93 18.09 4.61 -9.93
C GLU A 93 18.00 6.14 -9.75
N ALA A 94 16.82 6.66 -9.40
CA ALA A 94 16.65 8.09 -9.21
C ALA A 94 17.43 8.63 -8.01
N VAL A 95 18.35 9.55 -8.28
CA VAL A 95 19.15 10.24 -7.26
C VAL A 95 18.36 11.26 -6.42
N ASP A 96 17.27 11.79 -6.98
CA ASP A 96 16.36 12.72 -6.30
C ASP A 96 14.95 12.69 -6.91
N ARG A 97 14.03 13.46 -6.31
CA ARG A 97 12.63 13.54 -6.74
C ARG A 97 12.45 14.14 -8.15
N PRO A 98 13.10 15.26 -8.52
CA PRO A 98 13.03 15.77 -9.90
C PRO A 98 13.47 14.75 -10.94
N HIS A 99 14.59 14.05 -10.70
CA HIS A 99 15.09 13.03 -11.60
C HIS A 99 14.12 11.84 -11.72
N LEU A 100 13.57 11.37 -10.59
CA LEU A 100 12.52 10.36 -10.60
C LEU A 100 11.35 10.76 -11.50
N TRP A 101 10.91 12.02 -11.43
CA TRP A 101 9.78 12.51 -12.22
C TRP A 101 10.02 12.45 -13.75
N GLN A 102 11.28 12.57 -14.17
CA GLN A 102 11.66 12.44 -15.58
C GLN A 102 11.75 10.97 -16.02
N MET A 103 12.04 10.05 -15.09
CA MET A 103 12.19 8.62 -15.37
C MET A 103 10.88 7.84 -15.35
N LEU A 104 9.86 8.31 -14.64
CA LEU A 104 8.59 7.59 -14.49
C LEU A 104 7.89 7.41 -15.85
N PRO A 105 7.45 6.17 -16.19
CA PRO A 105 6.72 5.93 -17.42
C PRO A 105 5.36 6.64 -17.39
N THR A 106 4.98 7.25 -18.50
CA THR A 106 3.67 7.91 -18.68
C THR A 106 2.54 6.92 -18.94
N ASP A 107 2.89 5.71 -19.39
CA ASP A 107 1.97 4.67 -19.79
C ASP A 107 2.40 3.35 -19.12
N LEU A 108 1.48 2.75 -18.37
CA LEU A 108 1.63 1.48 -17.63
C LEU A 108 0.40 0.61 -17.84
#